data_AF-A0A7C5T0K6-F1
#
_entry.id   AF-A0A7C5T0K6-F1
#
_cell.length_a   1.000
_cell.length_b   1.000
_cell.length_c   1.000
_cell.angle_alpha   90.00
_cell.angle_beta   90.00
_cell.angle_gamma   90.00
#
_symmetry.space_group_name_H-M   'P 1'
#
loop_
_entity.id
_entity.type
_entity.pdbx_description
1 polymer ?
#
loop_
_entity_poly.entity_id
_entity_poly.type
_entity_poly.pdbx_seq_one_letter_code
_entity_poly.pdbx_strand_id
1 'polypeptide(L)'
;MLVLLYHKVIKNPGFDLWWRTFDLQIKILKSTYKIVSLDEVLDCVINGKCQKNAVAITFDDGYADNYIYAYPILKKHRVKATLFLATSRVLLEDKKRPTLLDYWEGKVSWEELYRPKSMKDANAEFVKQGRSTDF
;
A
#
# COMPACT_ATOMS: atom_id res chain seq x y z
N MET A 1 20.48 -7.57 1.54
CA MET A 1 19.45 -6.52 1.52
C MET A 1 18.29 -7.04 0.70
N LEU A 2 17.06 -6.87 1.18
CA LEU A 2 15.85 -7.35 0.51
C LEU A 2 14.97 -6.16 0.13
N VAL A 3 14.35 -6.20 -1.05
CA VAL A 3 13.31 -5.24 -1.46
C VAL A 3 12.05 -6.05 -1.71
N LEU A 4 11.00 -5.77 -0.94
CA LEU A 4 9.71 -6.43 -1.03
C LEU A 4 8.74 -5.56 -1.80
N LEU A 5 8.16 -6.14 -2.85
CA LEU A 5 7.21 -5.48 -3.73
C LEU A 5 5.79 -5.93 -3.40
N TYR A 6 4.93 -4.95 -3.21
CA TYR A 6 3.48 -5.10 -3.08
C TYR A 6 2.78 -4.31 -4.19
N HIS A 7 1.55 -4.70 -4.53
CA HIS A 7 0.70 -3.89 -5.43
C HIS A 7 -0.43 -3.25 -4.62
N LYS A 8 -1.30 -4.08 -4.05
CA LYS A 8 -2.53 -3.64 -3.40
C LYS A 8 -2.77 -4.35 -2.08
N VAL A 9 -3.13 -3.59 -1.04
CA VAL A 9 -3.56 -4.12 0.26
C VAL A 9 -5.06 -3.88 0.44
N ILE A 10 -5.86 -4.95 0.47
CA ILE A 10 -7.32 -4.90 0.37
C ILE A 10 -8.04 -5.22 1.69
N LYS A 11 -9.30 -4.78 1.74
CA LYS A 11 -10.24 -4.92 2.86
C LYS A 11 -10.47 -6.37 3.31
N ASN A 12 -10.65 -7.28 2.35
CA ASN A 12 -11.00 -8.68 2.56
C ASN A 12 -10.03 -9.57 1.78
N PRO A 13 -9.82 -10.83 2.16
CA PRO A 13 -9.00 -11.75 1.37
C PRO A 13 -9.53 -11.91 -0.06
N GLY A 14 -8.63 -12.06 -1.02
CA GLY A 14 -8.93 -12.20 -2.43
C GLY A 14 -7.68 -12.51 -3.24
N PHE A 15 -7.65 -12.06 -4.50
CA PHE A 15 -6.46 -12.16 -5.33
C PHE A 15 -5.31 -11.28 -4.81
N ASP A 16 -5.66 -10.12 -4.25
CA ASP A 16 -4.69 -9.20 -3.64
C ASP A 16 -4.51 -9.43 -2.12
N LEU A 17 -3.51 -8.76 -1.54
CA LEU A 17 -3.10 -8.99 -0.16
C LEU A 17 -4.10 -8.44 0.86
N TRP A 18 -4.59 -9.30 1.76
CA TRP A 18 -5.45 -8.86 2.84
C TRP A 18 -4.71 -7.99 3.87
N TRP A 19 -5.34 -6.91 4.34
CA TRP A 19 -4.74 -5.98 5.30
C TRP A 19 -4.28 -6.63 6.61
N ARG A 20 -4.96 -7.66 7.12
CA ARG A 20 -4.51 -8.36 8.33
C ARG A 20 -3.26 -9.20 8.08
N THR A 21 -3.18 -9.82 6.90
CA THR A 21 -1.96 -10.54 6.48
C THR A 21 -0.81 -9.55 6.33
N PHE A 22 -1.06 -8.38 5.75
CA PHE A 22 -0.06 -7.31 5.67
C PHE A 22 0.39 -6.84 7.07
N ASP A 23 -0.53 -6.57 8.00
CA ASP A 23 -0.21 -6.21 9.39
C ASP A 23 0.69 -7.27 10.07
N LEU A 24 0.39 -8.55 9.85
CA LEU A 24 1.21 -9.65 10.35
C LEU A 24 2.59 -9.68 9.69
N GLN A 25 2.68 -9.51 8.37
CA GLN A 25 3.95 -9.45 7.66
C GLN A 25 4.83 -8.30 8.16
N ILE A 26 4.27 -7.10 8.32
CA ILE A 26 5.02 -5.95 8.85
C ILE A 26 5.50 -6.22 10.28
N LYS A 27 4.66 -6.83 11.13
CA LYS A 27 5.05 -7.22 12.49
C LYS A 27 6.23 -8.19 12.48
N ILE A 28 6.19 -9.23 11.63
CA ILE A 28 7.27 -10.22 11.50
C ILE A 28 8.53 -9.56 10.96
N LEU A 29 8.44 -8.82 9.86
CA LEU A 29 9.59 -8.14 9.25
C LEU A 29 10.26 -7.18 10.23
N LYS A 30 9.49 -6.40 11.00
CA LYS A 30 10.04 -5.49 12.01
C LYS A 30 10.78 -6.23 13.14
N SER A 31 10.39 -7.47 13.44
CA SER A 31 11.05 -8.28 14.47
C SER A 31 12.34 -8.95 14.00
N THR A 32 12.54 -9.10 12.69
CA THR A 32 13.67 -9.85 12.11
C THR A 32 14.61 -8.99 11.25
N TYR A 33 14.13 -7.89 10.68
CA TYR A 33 14.86 -7.01 9.78
C TYR A 33 14.79 -5.55 10.22
N LYS A 34 15.81 -4.78 9.82
CA LYS A 34 15.74 -3.32 9.85
C LYS A 34 14.95 -2.85 8.62
N ILE A 35 13.73 -2.38 8.82
CA ILE A 35 12.95 -1.78 7.73
C ILE A 35 13.52 -0.39 7.42
N VAL A 36 13.98 -0.19 6.19
CA VAL A 36 14.66 1.03 5.70
C VAL A 36 13.89 1.67 4.54
N SER A 37 14.13 2.95 4.29
CA SER A 37 13.67 3.63 3.07
C SER A 37 14.46 3.19 1.85
N LEU A 38 13.91 3.44 0.66
CA LEU A 38 14.64 3.21 -0.58
C LEU A 38 15.83 4.17 -0.76
N ASP A 39 15.79 5.36 -0.16
CA ASP A 39 16.95 6.28 -0.12
C ASP A 39 18.12 5.66 0.65
N GLU A 40 17.85 5.00 1.78
CA GLU A 40 18.86 4.27 2.56
C GLU A 40 19.40 3.05 1.78
N VAL A 41 18.56 2.39 0.97
CA VAL A 41 19.00 1.34 0.04
C VAL A 41 19.93 1.91 -1.03
N LEU A 42 19.57 3.05 -1.62
CA LEU A 42 20.35 3.72 -2.65
C LEU A 42 21.71 4.18 -2.12
N ASP A 43 21.76 4.75 -0.92
CA ASP A 43 23.01 5.14 -0.25
C ASP A 43 23.93 3.94 0.01
N CYS A 44 23.37 2.78 0.36
CA CYS A 44 24.14 1.53 0.45
C CYS A 44 24.74 1.12 -0.89
N VAL A 45 23.97 1.20 -1.99
CA VAL A 45 24.44 0.81 -3.32
C VAL A 45 25.52 1.76 -3.84
N ILE A 46 25.33 3.06 -3.69
CA ILE A 46 26.22 4.09 -4.24
C ILE A 46 27.46 4.29 -3.36
N ASN A 47 27.26 4.41 -2.04
CA ASN A 47 28.29 4.83 -1.10
C ASN A 47 28.80 3.70 -0.17
N GLY A 48 28.30 2.47 -0.33
CA GLY A 48 28.71 1.30 0.46
C GLY A 48 28.23 1.30 1.92
N LYS A 49 27.38 2.25 2.33
CA LYS A 49 26.86 2.38 3.70
C LYS A 49 25.67 1.46 3.97
N CYS A 50 25.93 0.16 3.99
CA CYS A 50 24.87 -0.84 4.06
C CYS A 50 24.43 -1.18 5.48
N GLN A 51 23.12 -1.10 5.72
CA GLN A 51 22.50 -1.68 6.91
C GLN A 51 22.47 -3.21 6.80
N LYS A 52 22.97 -3.90 7.82
CA LYS A 52 22.87 -5.36 7.91
C LYS A 52 21.41 -5.77 8.12
N ASN A 53 21.00 -6.87 7.50
CA ASN A 53 19.64 -7.40 7.60
C ASN A 53 18.55 -6.35 7.32
N ALA A 54 18.76 -5.52 6.29
CA ALA A 54 17.82 -4.50 5.89
C ALA A 54 16.78 -5.01 4.88
N VAL A 55 15.54 -4.53 5.03
CA VAL A 55 14.44 -4.74 4.09
C VAL A 55 13.79 -3.40 3.73
N ALA A 56 13.54 -3.16 2.44
CA ALA A 56 12.71 -2.05 1.97
C ALA A 56 11.35 -2.57 1.50
N ILE A 57 10.31 -1.77 1.70
CA ILE A 57 8.93 -2.09 1.30
C ILE A 57 8.55 -1.12 0.19
N THR A 58 8.08 -1.65 -0.94
CA THR A 58 7.61 -0.85 -2.08
C THR A 58 6.19 -1.24 -2.47
N PHE A 59 5.47 -0.29 -3.02
CA PHE A 59 4.15 -0.45 -3.61
C PHE A 59 4.15 0.10 -5.03
N ASP A 60 3.67 -0.70 -5.98
CA ASP A 60 3.53 -0.29 -7.37
C ASP A 60 2.10 0.18 -7.68
N ASP A 61 1.92 0.75 -8.87
CA ASP A 61 0.67 1.21 -9.51
C ASP A 61 -0.07 2.38 -8.85
N GLY A 62 0.08 2.60 -7.55
CA GLY A 62 -0.55 3.75 -6.89
C GLY A 62 -1.99 3.53 -6.43
N TYR A 63 -2.41 2.28 -6.19
CA TYR A 63 -3.77 1.98 -5.75
C TYR A 63 -4.18 2.74 -4.49
N ALA A 64 -5.38 3.35 -4.52
CA ALA A 64 -5.93 4.09 -3.37
C ALA A 64 -6.03 3.23 -2.10
N ASP A 65 -6.23 1.93 -2.25
CA ASP A 65 -6.21 0.93 -1.17
C ASP A 65 -4.93 0.97 -0.33
N ASN A 66 -3.78 1.31 -0.92
CA ASN A 66 -2.53 1.43 -0.18
C ASN A 66 -2.59 2.58 0.83
N TYR A 67 -3.24 3.69 0.48
CA TYR A 67 -3.49 4.78 1.42
C TYR A 67 -4.54 4.41 2.47
N ILE A 68 -5.59 3.69 2.07
CA ILE A 68 -6.71 3.33 2.96
C ILE A 68 -6.30 2.26 3.98
N TYR A 69 -5.60 1.21 3.56
CA TYR A 69 -5.30 0.03 4.38
C TYR A 69 -3.83 -0.10 4.75
N ALA A 70 -2.89 0.07 3.82
CA ALA A 70 -1.47 -0.15 4.08
C ALA A 70 -0.84 0.97 4.93
N TYR A 71 -1.09 2.24 4.57
CA TYR A 71 -0.53 3.40 5.27
C TYR A 71 -0.84 3.43 6.79
N PRO A 72 -2.09 3.20 7.24
CA PRO A 72 -2.41 3.06 8.66
C PRO A 72 -1.58 2.00 9.39
N ILE A 73 -1.32 0.85 8.74
CA ILE A 73 -0.53 -0.25 9.30
C ILE A 73 0.95 0.14 9.38
N LEU A 74 1.50 0.72 8.31
CA LEU A 74 2.87 1.22 8.30
C LEU A 74 3.07 2.26 9.42
N LYS A 75 2.10 3.17 9.59
CA LYS A 75 2.09 4.19 10.66
C LYS A 75 2.01 3.56 12.06
N LYS A 76 1.11 2.59 12.26
CA LYS A 76 0.99 1.80 13.51
C LYS A 76 2.31 1.16 13.90
N HIS A 77 3.05 0.61 12.92
CA HIS A 77 4.35 -0.03 13.17
C HIS A 77 5.53 0.95 13.15
N ARG A 78 5.33 2.22 12.77
CA ARG A 78 6.38 3.24 12.61
C ARG A 78 7.48 2.80 11.63
N VAL A 79 7.07 2.26 10.49
CA VAL A 79 7.98 1.78 9.44
C VAL A 79 7.81 2.58 8.16
N LYS A 80 8.87 2.61 7.34
CA LYS A 80 8.89 3.32 6.05
C LYS A 80 8.49 2.39 4.91
N ALA A 81 7.91 2.96 3.86
CA ALA A 81 7.68 2.29 2.58
C ALA A 81 7.75 3.33 1.45
N THR A 82 7.93 2.86 0.21
CA THR A 82 7.94 3.69 -1.01
C THR A 82 6.72 3.35 -1.85
N LEU A 83 6.07 4.36 -2.44
CA LEU A 83 4.95 4.19 -3.36
C LEU A 83 5.34 4.74 -4.73
N PHE A 84 5.34 3.88 -5.75
CA PHE A 84 5.53 4.25 -7.15
C PHE A 84 4.16 4.55 -7.77
N LEU A 85 3.85 5.83 -7.86
CA LEU A 85 2.53 6.32 -8.30
C LEU A 85 2.49 6.48 -9.82
N ALA A 86 1.51 5.86 -10.48
CA ALA A 86 1.18 6.18 -11.86
C ALA A 86 0.47 7.55 -11.93
N THR A 87 1.23 8.62 -12.13
CA THR A 87 0.73 10.00 -12.01
C THR A 87 -0.42 10.33 -12.96
N SER A 88 -0.50 9.70 -14.14
CA SER A 88 -1.61 9.84 -15.09
C SER A 88 -2.94 9.25 -14.58
N ARG A 89 -2.93 8.50 -13.47
CA ARG A 89 -4.10 7.88 -12.84
C ARG A 89 -4.57 8.61 -11.58
N VAL A 90 -3.90 9.69 -11.21
CA VAL A 90 -4.29 10.51 -10.06
C VAL A 90 -5.49 11.35 -10.42
N LEU A 91 -6.57 11.22 -9.65
CA LEU A 91 -7.77 12.03 -9.84
C LEU A 91 -7.44 13.50 -9.53
N LEU A 92 -7.93 14.42 -10.37
CA LEU A 92 -7.80 15.87 -10.15
C LEU A 92 -8.68 16.38 -9.00
N GLU A 93 -9.67 15.59 -8.61
CA GLU A 93 -10.59 15.91 -7.51
C GLU A 93 -9.91 15.67 -6.16
N ASP A 94 -9.98 16.64 -5.24
CA ASP A 94 -9.51 16.48 -3.86
C ASP A 94 -10.55 15.71 -3.02
N LYS A 95 -10.73 14.43 -3.35
CA LYS A 95 -11.60 13.52 -2.60
C LYS A 95 -10.79 12.67 -1.63
N LYS A 96 -10.87 13.02 -0.35
CA LYS A 96 -10.28 12.21 0.74
C LYS A 96 -11.16 11.00 1.03
N ARG A 97 -10.57 9.81 0.99
CA ARG A 97 -11.25 8.56 1.36
C ARG A 97 -10.95 8.25 2.84
N PRO A 98 -11.94 7.79 3.62
CA PRO A 98 -11.69 7.27 4.96
C PRO A 98 -10.69 6.10 4.93
N THR A 99 -9.87 6.05 5.96
CA THR A 99 -8.78 5.06 6.11
C THR A 99 -9.07 4.10 7.24
N LEU A 100 -8.25 3.05 7.35
CA LEU A 100 -8.29 2.12 8.45
C LEU A 100 -8.00 2.80 9.81
N LEU A 101 -7.31 3.96 9.83
CA LEU A 101 -7.18 4.79 11.04
C LEU A 101 -8.54 5.33 11.48
N ASP A 102 -9.31 5.89 10.55
CA ASP A 102 -10.63 6.45 10.84
C ASP A 102 -11.58 5.38 11.38
N TYR A 103 -11.50 4.17 10.84
CA TYR A 103 -12.24 3.01 11.36
C TYR A 103 -11.78 2.61 12.77
N TRP A 104 -10.47 2.51 13.03
CA TRP A 104 -9.95 2.18 14.37
C TRP A 104 -10.29 3.23 15.42
N GLU A 105 -10.44 4.49 15.00
CA GLU A 105 -10.85 5.61 15.85
C GLU A 105 -12.39 5.73 15.99
N GLY A 106 -13.16 4.85 15.33
CA GLY A 106 -14.62 4.83 15.39
C GLY A 106 -15.29 5.98 14.65
N LYS A 107 -14.58 6.68 13.76
CA LYS A 107 -15.12 7.80 12.96
C LYS A 107 -15.97 7.34 11.78
N VAL A 108 -15.73 6.11 11.31
CA VAL A 108 -16.47 5.47 10.22
C VAL A 108 -16.72 4.00 10.54
N SER A 109 -17.80 3.45 10.01
CA SER A 109 -18.11 2.02 10.06
C SER A 109 -17.23 1.22 9.11
N TRP A 110 -17.27 -0.11 9.26
CA TRP A 110 -16.57 -1.00 8.34
C TRP A 110 -17.07 -0.83 6.91
N GLU A 111 -18.38 -0.66 6.71
CA GLU A 111 -19.07 -0.54 5.42
C GLU A 111 -18.65 0.73 4.67
N GLU A 112 -18.38 1.81 5.39
CA GLU A 112 -17.97 3.12 4.85
C GLU A 112 -16.54 3.12 4.30
N LEU A 113 -15.70 2.15 4.67
CA LEU A 113 -14.37 2.01 4.08
C LEU A 113 -14.48 1.59 2.61
N TYR A 114 -13.83 2.39 1.75
CA TYR A 114 -13.78 2.21 0.31
C TYR A 114 -13.41 0.77 -0.07
N ARG A 115 -14.20 0.21 -0.98
CA ARG A 115 -13.97 -1.10 -1.59
C ARG A 115 -13.91 -0.88 -3.10
N PRO A 116 -12.73 -1.00 -3.73
CA PRO A 116 -12.62 -0.93 -5.19
C PRO A 116 -13.37 -2.09 -5.83
N LYS A 117 -13.70 -1.93 -7.12
CA LYS A 117 -14.19 -3.04 -7.94
C LYS A 117 -13.11 -4.12 -8.04
N SER A 118 -13.54 -5.34 -8.32
CA SER A 118 -12.60 -6.40 -8.68
C SER A 118 -11.88 -6.02 -9.98
N MET A 119 -10.69 -6.59 -10.22
CA MET A 119 -9.97 -6.36 -11.48
C MET A 119 -10.82 -6.76 -12.70
N LYS A 120 -11.65 -7.81 -12.57
CA LYS A 120 -12.61 -8.22 -13.61
C LYS A 120 -13.64 -7.13 -13.89
N ASP A 121 -14.23 -6.58 -12.84
CA ASP A 121 -15.29 -5.57 -12.96
C ASP A 121 -14.73 -4.24 -13.45
N ALA A 122 -13.55 -3.84 -12.97
CA ALA A 122 -12.83 -2.67 -13.45
C ALA A 122 -12.47 -2.80 -14.93
N ASN A 123 -11.93 -3.95 -15.36
CA ASN A 123 -11.64 -4.22 -16.78
C ASN A 123 -12.90 -4.22 -17.64
N ALA A 124 -13.98 -4.84 -17.17
CA ALA A 124 -15.26 -4.85 -17.89
C ALA A 124 -15.83 -3.43 -18.04
N GLU A 125 -15.69 -2.58 -17.02
CA GLU A 125 -16.06 -1.17 -17.10
C GLU A 125 -15.19 -0.41 -18.08
N PHE A 126 -13.86 -0.58 -18.01
CA PHE A 126 -12.93 0.06 -18.92
C PHE A 126 -13.21 -0.29 -20.39
N VAL A 127 -13.42 -1.58 -20.69
CA VAL A 127 -13.77 -2.04 -22.04
C VAL A 127 -15.09 -1.42 -22.51
N LYS A 128 -16.06 -1.23 -21.61
CA LYS A 128 -17.37 -0.65 -21.93
C LYS A 128 -17.36 0.87 -22.06
N GLN A 129 -16.56 1.57 -21.26
CA GLN A 129 -16.66 3.01 -21.07
C GLN A 129 -15.40 3.79 -21.51
N GLY A 130 -14.33 3.09 -21.90
CA GLY A 130 -13.01 3.67 -22.16
C GLY A 130 -12.29 4.20 -20.91
N ARG A 131 -12.89 4.05 -19.73
CA ARG A 131 -12.36 4.49 -18.43
C ARG A 131 -12.90 3.61 -17.30
N SER A 132 -12.17 3.49 -16.20
CA SER A 132 -12.65 2.94 -14.94
C SER A 132 -12.07 3.75 -13.80
N THR A 133 -12.83 4.00 -12.75
CA THR A 133 -12.36 4.74 -11.57
C THR A 133 -11.43 3.92 -10.67
N ASP A 134 -11.27 2.62 -10.95
CA ASP A 134 -10.35 1.74 -10.25
C ASP A 134 -9.00 1.56 -10.97
N PHE A 135 -8.82 2.19 -12.15
CA PHE A 135 -7.56 2.22 -12.90
C PHE A 135 -6.98 3.62 -13.05
#